data_AF-A0A8S2L9E3-F1
#
_entry.id   AF-A0A8S2L9E3-F1
#
_cell.length_a   1.000
_cell.length_b   1.000
_cell.length_c   1.000
_cell.angle_alpha   90.00
_cell.angle_beta   90.00
_cell.angle_gamma   90.00
#
_symmetry.space_group_name_H-M   'P 1'
#
loop_
_entity.id
_entity.type
_entity.pdbx_description
1 polymer ?
#
loop_
_entity_poly.entity_id
_entity_poly.type
_entity_poly.pdbx_seq_one_letter_code
_entity_poly.pdbx_strand_id
1 'polypeptide(L)'
;NKLVKVDASHGVDEVFSDICSALNKVTKQPKREESTHSHGSMTEKQEKQLKGKPVLFVGGGPGSGKGTQCERIIEKYGFTHLSAGDLIRAA
;
A
#
# COMPACT_ATOMS: atom_id res chain seq x y z
N ASN A 1 -11.40 6.71 -9.04
CA ASN A 1 -11.05 5.76 -7.96
C ASN A 1 -11.77 4.44 -8.17
N LYS A 2 -11.04 3.31 -8.19
CA LYS A 2 -11.62 1.97 -8.35
C LYS A 2 -11.65 1.30 -6.97
N LEU A 3 -12.84 1.11 -6.41
CA LEU A 3 -13.02 0.35 -5.17
C LEU A 3 -13.07 -1.15 -5.51
N VAL A 4 -12.34 -1.95 -4.76
CA VAL A 4 -12.38 -3.41 -4.87
C VAL A 4 -12.79 -3.97 -3.51
N LYS A 5 -13.77 -4.88 -3.51
CA LYS A 5 -14.15 -5.66 -2.34
C LYS A 5 -13.45 -7.02 -2.41
N VAL A 6 -12.84 -7.43 -1.31
CA VAL A 6 -12.20 -8.74 -1.15
C VAL A 6 -12.91 -9.44 -0.01
N ASP A 7 -13.27 -10.70 -0.21
CA ASP A 7 -13.84 -11.53 0.84
C ASP A 7 -12.73 -11.97 1.79
N ALA A 8 -12.89 -11.69 3.09
CA ALA A 8 -11.92 -12.02 4.12
C ALA A 8 -12.29 -13.28 4.92
N SER A 9 -13.31 -14.03 4.50
CA SER A 9 -13.73 -15.29 5.15
C SER A 9 -12.86 -16.50 4.76
N HIS A 10 -12.05 -16.34 3.71
CA HIS A 10 -11.16 -17.38 3.19
C HIS A 10 -9.80 -17.43 3.90
N GLY A 11 -9.01 -18.46 3.58
CA GLY A 11 -7.64 -18.59 4.07
C GLY A 11 -6.77 -17.39 3.67
N VAL A 12 -5.80 -17.05 4.53
CA VAL A 12 -4.94 -15.85 4.37
C VAL A 12 -4.28 -15.76 2.99
N ASP A 13 -3.90 -16.90 2.40
CA ASP A 13 -3.30 -16.98 1.07
C ASP A 13 -4.29 -16.79 -0.08
N GLU A 14 -5.51 -17.30 0.05
CA GLU A 14 -6.58 -17.07 -0.92
C GLU A 14 -6.94 -15.59 -0.96
N VAL A 15 -7.11 -14.98 0.21
CA VAL A 15 -7.35 -13.53 0.36
C VAL A 15 -6.21 -12.73 -0.29
N PHE A 16 -4.96 -13.12 -0.07
CA PHE A 16 -3.83 -12.42 -0.68
C PHE A 16 -3.78 -12.59 -2.19
N SER A 17 -4.14 -13.77 -2.71
CA SER A 17 -4.24 -14.02 -4.15
C SER A 17 -5.27 -13.10 -4.81
N ASP A 18 -6.42 -12.92 -4.17
CA ASP A 18 -7.46 -12.00 -4.64
C ASP A 18 -7.00 -10.54 -4.64
N ILE A 19 -6.30 -10.11 -3.58
CA ILE A 19 -5.67 -8.79 -3.51
C ILE A 19 -4.67 -8.62 -4.67
N CYS A 20 -3.82 -9.61 -4.92
CA CYS A 20 -2.85 -9.56 -6.01
C CYS A 20 -3.54 -9.43 -7.39
N SER A 21 -4.59 -10.22 -7.61
CA SER A 21 -5.40 -10.16 -8.83
C SER A 21 -6.03 -8.77 -9.02
N ALA A 22 -6.54 -8.19 -7.94
CA ALA A 22 -7.09 -6.84 -7.93
C ALA A 22 -6.03 -5.78 -8.25
N LEU A 23 -4.90 -5.82 -7.56
CA LEU A 23 -3.80 -4.86 -7.73
C LEU A 23 -3.22 -4.93 -9.14
N ASN A 24 -2.93 -6.13 -9.66
CA ASN A 24 -2.38 -6.29 -11.01
C ASN A 24 -3.28 -5.71 -12.11
N LYS A 25 -4.61 -5.73 -11.92
CA LYS A 25 -5.57 -5.11 -12.84
C LYS A 25 -5.54 -3.57 -12.80
N VAL A 26 -5.08 -3.00 -11.69
CA VAL A 26 -5.01 -1.54 -11.45
C VAL A 26 -3.63 -1.00 -11.78
N THR A 27 -2.56 -1.77 -11.50
CA THR A 27 -1.18 -1.32 -11.55
C THR A 27 -0.44 -1.71 -12.83
N LYS A 28 -1.12 -1.82 -14.00
CA LYS A 28 -0.48 -2.21 -15.28
C LYS A 28 0.92 -1.55 -15.41
N GLN A 29 1.99 -2.33 -15.20
CA GLN A 29 3.35 -1.80 -15.04
C GLN A 29 3.83 -1.15 -16.36
N PRO A 30 4.69 -0.11 -16.29
CA PRO A 30 6.11 -0.39 -16.47
C PRO A 30 7.11 0.41 -15.61
N LYS A 31 8.27 -0.26 -15.43
CA LYS A 31 9.67 0.12 -15.14
C LYS A 31 10.08 0.81 -13.82
N ARG A 32 10.74 -0.04 -13.04
CA ARG A 32 11.92 0.16 -12.19
C ARG A 32 12.92 1.18 -12.78
N GLU A 33 13.34 2.15 -11.98
CA GLU A 33 14.68 2.77 -12.00
C GLU A 33 14.96 3.45 -10.64
N GLU A 34 16.22 3.38 -10.24
CA GLU A 34 16.76 3.46 -8.87
C GLU A 34 17.12 4.88 -8.40
N SER A 35 17.06 5.04 -7.06
CA SER A 35 17.80 5.92 -6.13
C SER A 35 18.29 7.33 -6.54
N THR A 36 18.04 8.33 -5.68
CA THR A 36 19.11 9.10 -5.01
C THR A 36 18.60 9.90 -3.82
N HIS A 37 19.44 9.94 -2.77
CA HIS A 37 19.27 10.64 -1.50
C HIS A 37 19.30 12.18 -1.62
N SER A 38 18.56 12.88 -0.75
CA SER A 38 19.10 14.00 0.06
C SER A 38 18.09 14.52 1.09
N HIS A 39 18.57 14.76 2.30
CA HIS A 39 17.88 15.41 3.42
C HIS A 39 17.82 16.94 3.18
N GLY A 40 16.64 17.56 3.32
CA GLY A 40 16.48 19.01 3.24
C GLY A 40 15.03 19.47 3.45
N SER A 41 14.86 20.63 4.10
CA SER A 41 13.62 21.16 4.70
C SER A 41 12.40 21.31 3.77
N MET A 42 11.21 21.28 4.39
CA MET A 42 9.89 21.34 3.76
C MET A 42 9.72 22.57 2.85
N THR A 43 9.69 22.35 1.54
CA THR A 43 9.49 23.33 0.44
C THR A 43 8.70 22.65 -0.69
N GLU A 44 8.20 23.39 -1.69
CA GLU A 44 7.38 22.96 -2.87
C GLU A 44 7.78 21.61 -3.52
N LYS A 45 9.01 21.17 -3.30
CA LYS A 45 9.56 19.84 -3.59
C LYS A 45 8.70 18.67 -3.06
N GLN A 46 7.98 18.84 -1.95
CA GLN A 46 7.20 17.75 -1.32
C GLN A 46 5.90 17.42 -2.09
N GLU A 47 5.22 18.40 -2.67
CA GLU A 47 3.96 18.20 -3.39
C GLU A 47 4.19 17.39 -4.69
N LYS A 48 5.38 17.51 -5.27
CA LYS A 48 5.79 16.79 -6.48
C LYS A 48 6.02 15.28 -6.26
N GLN A 49 6.27 14.85 -5.02
CA GLN A 49 6.70 13.49 -4.70
C GLN A 49 5.56 12.45 -4.76
N LEU A 50 4.30 12.88 -4.60
CA LEU A 50 3.12 12.00 -4.60
C LEU A 50 2.36 12.02 -5.93
N LYS A 51 2.59 13.02 -6.78
CA LYS A 51 1.86 13.18 -8.04
C LYS A 51 2.15 12.00 -8.98
N GLY A 52 1.11 11.24 -9.31
CA GLY A 52 1.20 10.05 -10.17
C GLY A 52 1.62 8.76 -9.46
N LYS A 53 1.85 8.78 -8.14
CA LYS A 53 2.11 7.54 -7.38
C LYS A 53 0.79 6.89 -6.95
N PRO A 54 0.67 5.55 -7.03
CA PRO A 54 -0.53 4.86 -6.57
C PRO A 54 -0.64 4.95 -5.04
N VAL A 55 -1.81 5.34 -4.55
CA VAL A 55 -2.16 5.33 -3.11
C VAL A 55 -3.20 4.24 -2.88
N LEU A 56 -2.86 3.26 -2.03
CA LEU A 56 -3.74 2.17 -1.67
C LEU A 56 -4.30 2.38 -0.26
N PHE A 57 -5.63 2.48 -0.16
CA PHE A 57 -6.32 2.49 1.12
C PHE A 57 -6.81 1.08 1.44
N VAL A 58 -6.37 0.52 2.57
CA VAL A 58 -6.78 -0.80 3.05
C VAL A 58 -7.69 -0.63 4.26
N GLY A 59 -8.97 -0.94 4.09
CA GLY A 59 -10.00 -0.85 5.13
C GLY A 59 -10.57 -2.22 5.51
N GLY A 60 -11.12 -2.32 6.73
CA GLY A 60 -11.68 -3.58 7.26
C GLY A 60 -11.84 -3.55 8.78
N GLY A 61 -12.70 -4.40 9.33
CA GLY A 61 -13.00 -4.47 10.77
C GLY A 61 -11.82 -4.92 11.65
N PRO A 62 -11.94 -4.85 12.99
CA PRO A 62 -10.93 -5.38 13.91
C PRO A 62 -10.68 -6.87 13.63
N GLY A 63 -9.41 -7.30 13.70
CA GLY A 63 -9.05 -8.71 13.46
C GLY A 63 -9.10 -9.20 12.01
N SER A 64 -9.50 -8.35 11.04
CA SER A 64 -9.67 -8.77 9.63
C SER A 64 -8.36 -9.04 8.85
N GLY A 65 -7.21 -9.13 9.52
CA GLY A 65 -5.93 -9.43 8.87
C GLY A 65 -5.28 -8.33 8.03
N LYS A 66 -5.73 -7.07 8.11
CA LYS A 66 -5.19 -5.96 7.28
C LYS A 66 -3.68 -5.80 7.38
N GLY A 67 -3.13 -5.84 8.61
CA GLY A 67 -1.69 -5.69 8.83
C GLY A 67 -0.90 -6.76 8.09
N THR A 68 -1.28 -8.02 8.26
CA THR A 68 -0.71 -9.18 7.55
C THR A 68 -0.76 -9.02 6.04
N GLN A 69 -1.90 -8.58 5.49
CA GLN A 69 -2.00 -8.39 4.04
C GLN A 69 -1.17 -7.19 3.56
N CYS A 70 -1.11 -6.09 4.33
CA CYS A 70 -0.27 -4.93 4.04
C CYS A 70 1.22 -5.30 3.99
N GLU A 71 1.72 -6.08 4.95
CA GLU A 71 3.10 -6.58 4.97
C GLU A 71 3.44 -7.34 3.69
N ARG A 72 2.58 -8.26 3.26
CA ARG A 72 2.77 -9.01 2.02
C ARG A 72 2.69 -8.13 0.77
N ILE A 73 1.87 -7.07 0.78
CA ILE A 73 1.80 -6.11 -0.33
C ILE A 73 3.11 -5.30 -0.43
N ILE A 74 3.69 -4.89 0.70
CA ILE A 74 5.00 -4.22 0.75
C ILE A 74 6.06 -5.12 0.12
N GLU A 75 6.17 -6.37 0.58
CA GLU A 75 7.16 -7.34 0.11
C GLU A 75 7.04 -7.61 -1.40
N LYS A 76 5.81 -7.78 -1.90
CA LYS A 76 5.57 -8.15 -3.30
C LYS A 76 5.62 -6.97 -4.27
N TYR A 77 5.15 -5.80 -3.87
CA TYR A 77 4.93 -4.66 -4.76
C TYR A 77 5.80 -3.44 -4.44
N GLY A 78 6.56 -3.44 -3.34
CA GLY A 78 7.46 -2.35 -2.97
C GLY A 78 6.74 -1.09 -2.48
N PHE A 79 5.52 -1.20 -1.95
CA PHE A 79 4.80 -0.07 -1.37
C PHE A 79 5.43 0.34 -0.03
N THR A 80 5.34 1.63 0.30
CA THR A 80 5.61 2.11 1.66
C THR A 80 4.34 2.00 2.49
N HIS A 81 4.42 1.37 3.67
CA HIS A 81 3.28 1.24 4.57
C HIS A 81 3.24 2.39 5.57
N LEU A 82 2.07 3.02 5.65
CA LEU A 82 1.75 4.06 6.62
C LEU A 82 0.55 3.59 7.44
N SER A 83 0.78 3.30 8.72
CA SER A 83 -0.23 2.81 9.65
C SER A 83 -0.64 3.93 10.59
N ALA A 84 -1.88 4.43 10.45
CA ALA A 84 -2.41 5.43 11.37
C ALA A 84 -2.41 4.94 12.83
N GLY A 85 -2.62 3.63 13.04
CA GLY A 85 -2.56 3.04 14.37
C GLY A 85 -1.16 3.14 15.00
N ASP A 86 -0.10 2.98 14.23
CA ASP A 86 1.28 3.10 14.73
C ASP A 86 1.61 4.56 15.04
N LEU A 87 1.16 5.50 14.20
CA LEU A 87 1.35 6.93 14.42
C LEU A 87 0.65 7.41 15.70
N ILE A 88 -0.56 6.92 15.98
CA ILE A 88 -1.33 7.32 17.18
C ILE A 88 -0.77 6.66 18.45
N ARG A 89 -0.29 5.42 18.38
CA ARG A 89 0.31 4.72 19.55
C ARG A 89 1.71 5.22 19.90
N ALA A 90 2.41 5.81 18.94
CA ALA A 90 3.71 6.43 19.16
C ALA A 90 3.63 7.86 19.73
N ALA A 91 2.41 8.38 19.92
CA ALA A 91 2.15 9.70 20.50
C ALA A 91 2.01 9.67 22.03
#